data_AF-A0A452TKD0-F1
#
_entry.id   AF-A0A452TKD0-F1
#
_cell.length_a   1.000
_cell.length_b   1.000
_cell.length_c   1.000
_cell.angle_alpha   90.00
_cell.angle_beta   90.00
_cell.angle_gamma   90.00
#
_symmetry.space_group_name_H-M   'P 1'
#
loop_
_entity.id
_entity.type
_entity.pdbx_description
1 polymer ?
#
loop_
_entity_poly.entity_id
_entity_poly.type
_entity_poly.pdbx_seq_one_letter_code
_entity_poly.pdbx_strand_id
1 'polypeptide(L)'
;MPHIKTYMRPSPDFSEIAWFLVTSANLSRAAWGALEKNGTQLMIRSYELGVLFLPSAFGLDSFKVKQKFFFGSKEPAAAFPVPYDLPPELYGSKDRPWIWNIPYTKAPDTHGNMWVPS
;
A
#
# COMPACT_ATOMS: atom_id res chain seq x y z
N MET A 1 0.24 -5.17 12.03
CA MET A 1 -0.35 -4.02 11.31
C MET A 1 0.66 -3.51 10.28
N PRO A 2 0.25 -3.15 9.07
CA PRO A 2 1.18 -2.74 8.01
C PRO A 2 1.83 -1.39 8.35
N HIS A 3 3.18 -1.37 8.38
CA HIS A 3 3.97 -0.13 8.38
C HIS A 3 4.61 0.16 7.00
N ILE A 4 4.53 -0.81 6.07
CA ILE A 4 4.91 -0.67 4.66
C ILE A 4 3.91 0.23 3.91
N LYS A 5 4.38 0.98 2.91
CA LYS A 5 3.53 1.77 2.02
C LYS A 5 3.80 1.34 0.59
N THR A 6 2.74 0.95 -0.11
CA THR A 6 2.83 0.47 -1.49
C THR A 6 1.76 1.12 -2.34
N TYR A 7 2.12 1.43 -3.58
CA TYR A 7 1.22 1.90 -4.61
C TYR A 7 1.44 1.04 -5.85
N MET A 8 0.38 0.66 -6.55
CA MET A 8 0.47 -0.16 -7.76
C MET A 8 -0.73 0.05 -8.66
N ARG A 9 -0.64 -0.45 -9.90
CA ARG A 9 -1.75 -0.41 -10.87
C ARG A 9 -2.09 -1.82 -11.35
N PRO A 10 -3.06 -2.51 -10.71
CA PRO A 10 -3.49 -3.83 -11.13
C PRO A 10 -4.35 -3.80 -12.41
N SER A 11 -4.39 -4.93 -13.11
CA SER A 11 -5.39 -5.23 -14.14
C SER A 11 -6.80 -5.36 -13.51
N PRO A 12 -7.89 -5.28 -14.30
CA PRO A 12 -9.25 -5.36 -13.77
C PRO A 12 -9.57 -6.62 -12.97
N ASP A 13 -8.90 -7.74 -13.28
CA ASP A 13 -9.01 -9.04 -12.62
C ASP A 13 -7.90 -9.29 -11.57
N PHE A 14 -7.02 -8.30 -11.34
CA PHE A 14 -5.90 -8.35 -10.39
C PHE A 14 -4.85 -9.44 -10.67
N SER A 15 -4.84 -10.03 -11.87
CA SER A 15 -3.86 -11.06 -12.25
C SER A 15 -2.50 -10.49 -12.66
N GLU A 16 -2.46 -9.21 -13.06
CA GLU A 16 -1.25 -8.51 -13.48
C GLU A 16 -1.16 -7.10 -12.86
N ILE A 17 0.05 -6.54 -12.81
CA ILE A 17 0.29 -5.14 -12.42
C ILE A 17 1.17 -4.45 -13.47
N ALA A 18 0.82 -3.20 -13.79
CA ALA A 18 1.56 -2.38 -14.73
C ALA A 18 2.82 -1.72 -14.12
N TRP A 19 2.84 -1.58 -12.79
CA TRP A 19 3.98 -1.07 -12.02
C TRP A 19 3.74 -1.30 -10.53
N PHE A 20 4.82 -1.27 -9.74
CA PHE A 20 4.77 -1.35 -8.29
C PHE A 20 5.74 -0.35 -7.65
N LEU A 21 5.29 0.38 -6.64
CA LEU A 21 6.09 1.31 -5.86
C LEU A 21 6.05 0.89 -4.40
N VAL A 22 7.23 0.73 -3.79
CA VAL A 22 7.40 0.66 -2.34
C VAL A 22 8.12 1.91 -1.87
N THR A 23 7.62 2.58 -0.84
CA THR A 23 8.07 3.92 -0.43
C THR A 23 7.89 4.18 1.07
N SER A 24 8.53 5.23 1.58
CA SER A 24 8.22 5.80 2.90
C SER A 24 6.94 6.65 2.91
N ALA A 25 6.51 7.15 1.75
CA ALA A 25 5.42 8.10 1.60
C ALA A 25 4.04 7.52 1.97
N ASN A 26 3.48 7.98 3.10
CA ASN A 26 2.06 7.78 3.43
C ASN A 26 1.14 8.60 2.50
N LEU A 27 -0.17 8.34 2.55
CA LEU A 27 -1.17 9.13 1.83
C LEU A 27 -1.35 10.51 2.48
N SER A 28 -0.44 11.44 2.19
CA SER A 28 -0.46 12.80 2.70
C SER A 28 0.08 13.81 1.69
N ARG A 29 -0.42 15.05 1.76
CA ARG A 29 0.11 16.17 0.96
C ARG A 29 1.55 16.53 1.33
N ALA A 30 1.96 16.30 2.58
CA ALA A 30 3.32 16.56 3.01
C ALA A 30 4.33 15.67 2.27
N ALA A 31 3.96 14.40 2.05
CA ALA A 31 4.77 13.39 1.35
C ALA A 31 4.70 13.53 -0.18
N TRP A 32 3.51 13.70 -0.75
CA TRP A 32 3.30 13.69 -2.22
C TRP A 32 3.32 15.06 -2.88
N GLY A 33 3.23 16.10 -2.06
CA GLY A 33 3.09 17.48 -2.51
C GLY A 33 1.65 17.90 -2.78
N ALA A 34 1.46 19.21 -2.86
CA ALA A 34 0.21 19.83 -3.28
C ALA A 34 0.49 21.02 -4.21
N LEU A 35 -0.37 21.21 -5.22
CA LEU A 35 -0.28 22.35 -6.12
C LEU A 35 -0.69 23.65 -5.40
N GLU A 36 0.12 24.68 -5.57
CA GLU A 36 -0.06 26.03 -5.04
C GLU A 36 0.17 27.06 -6.16
N LYS A 37 -0.04 28.35 -5.86
CA LYS A 37 0.18 29.47 -6.80
C LYS A 37 -0.47 29.22 -8.17
N ASN A 38 -1.78 28.94 -8.17
CA ASN A 38 -2.55 28.62 -9.37
C ASN A 38 -1.96 27.47 -10.22
N GLY A 39 -1.39 26.46 -9.58
CA GLY A 39 -0.84 25.27 -10.26
C GLY A 39 0.59 25.42 -10.76
N THR A 40 1.26 26.53 -10.48
CA THR A 40 2.65 26.78 -10.92
C THR A 40 3.71 26.29 -9.93
N GLN A 41 3.31 25.88 -8.72
CA GLN A 41 4.22 25.39 -7.69
C GLN A 41 3.72 24.06 -7.13
N LEU A 42 4.57 23.04 -7.07
CA LEU A 42 4.33 21.81 -6.30
C LEU A 42 5.10 21.90 -4.98
N MET A 43 4.38 22.01 -3.86
CA MET A 43 4.98 22.18 -2.54
C MET A 43 4.98 20.85 -1.77
N ILE A 44 6.17 20.40 -1.37
CA ILE A 44 6.43 19.16 -0.60
C ILE A 44 7.02 19.55 0.76
N ARG A 45 6.58 18.87 1.84
CA ARG A 45 6.98 19.20 3.23
C ARG A 45 7.87 18.15 3.90
N SER A 46 7.95 16.95 3.34
CA SER A 46 8.67 15.82 3.92
C SER A 46 9.72 15.26 2.96
N TYR A 47 10.79 14.70 3.51
CA TYR A 47 11.71 13.86 2.75
C TYR A 47 11.13 12.45 2.67
N GLU A 48 10.95 11.95 1.46
CA GLU A 48 10.42 10.61 1.21
C GLU A 48 11.26 9.95 0.12
N LEU A 49 11.39 8.62 0.18
CA LEU A 49 12.09 7.84 -0.83
C LEU A 49 11.40 6.51 -1.07
N GLY A 50 11.41 6.07 -2.32
CA GLY A 50 10.89 4.76 -2.72
C GLY A 50 11.57 4.25 -3.98
N VAL A 51 11.31 3.00 -4.31
CA VAL A 51 11.78 2.36 -5.55
C VAL A 51 10.59 1.93 -6.38
N LEU A 52 10.61 2.32 -7.66
CA LEU A 52 9.59 1.99 -8.64
C LEU A 52 10.05 0.83 -9.51
N PHE A 53 9.24 -0.22 -9.56
CA PHE A 53 9.42 -1.35 -10.45
C PHE A 53 8.55 -1.14 -11.70
N LEU A 54 9.19 -0.96 -12.84
CA LEU A 54 8.56 -0.83 -14.15
C LEU A 54 8.85 -2.08 -14.99
N PRO A 55 7.84 -2.73 -15.60
CA PRO A 55 8.03 -3.91 -16.44
C PRO A 55 9.11 -3.72 -17.53
N SER A 56 9.16 -2.53 -18.15
CA SER A 56 10.13 -2.19 -19.20
C SER A 56 11.60 -2.28 -18.75
N ALA A 57 11.90 -2.03 -17.48
CA ALA A 57 13.24 -2.19 -16.92
C ALA A 57 13.68 -3.67 -16.86
N PHE A 58 12.75 -4.60 -17.04
CA PHE A 58 12.96 -6.05 -17.05
C PHE A 58 12.65 -6.70 -18.41
N GLY A 59 12.39 -5.88 -19.46
CA GLY A 59 12.01 -6.39 -20.79
C GLY A 59 10.61 -7.02 -20.83
N LEU A 60 9.70 -6.55 -19.97
CA LEU A 60 8.32 -7.03 -19.86
C LEU A 60 7.32 -5.90 -20.17
N ASP A 61 6.09 -6.26 -20.52
CA ASP A 61 4.98 -5.30 -20.69
C ASP A 61 4.17 -5.12 -19.39
N SER A 62 4.08 -6.18 -18.58
CA SER A 62 3.42 -6.21 -17.26
C SER A 62 4.12 -7.21 -16.34
N PHE A 63 3.83 -7.17 -15.04
CA PHE A 63 4.20 -8.25 -14.12
C PHE A 63 2.98 -9.10 -13.79
N LYS A 64 3.13 -10.43 -13.81
CA LYS A 64 2.10 -11.32 -13.25
C LYS A 64 2.11 -11.24 -11.73
N VAL A 65 0.96 -11.23 -11.08
CA VAL A 65 0.89 -11.26 -9.61
C VAL A 65 1.23 -12.67 -9.13
N LYS A 66 2.19 -12.78 -8.21
CA LYS A 66 2.57 -14.05 -7.58
C LYS A 66 1.41 -14.56 -6.73
N GLN A 67 0.93 -15.78 -7.00
CA GLN A 67 -0.23 -16.36 -6.29
C GLN A 67 0.08 -16.69 -4.83
N LYS A 68 1.33 -17.07 -4.52
CA LYS A 68 1.77 -17.32 -3.15
C LYS A 68 3.12 -16.68 -2.89
N PHE A 69 3.16 -15.68 -2.03
CA PHE A 69 4.35 -14.88 -1.74
C PHE A 69 5.61 -15.73 -1.46
N PHE A 70 5.50 -16.74 -0.58
CA PHE A 70 6.63 -17.56 -0.12
C PHE A 70 6.89 -18.85 -0.92
N PHE A 71 6.02 -19.26 -1.84
CA PHE A 71 6.25 -20.49 -2.61
C PHE A 71 7.09 -20.17 -3.85
N GLY A 72 8.24 -20.84 -4.00
CA GLY A 72 9.19 -20.54 -5.06
C GLY A 72 10.02 -21.76 -5.46
N SER A 73 9.63 -22.40 -6.56
CA SER A 73 10.56 -23.22 -7.37
C SER A 73 10.10 -23.41 -8.82
N LYS A 74 8.82 -23.14 -9.15
CA LYS A 74 8.28 -23.32 -10.52
C LYS A 74 7.59 -22.11 -11.13
N GLU A 75 7.51 -20.97 -10.45
CA GLU A 75 6.87 -19.79 -11.03
C GLU A 75 7.81 -19.05 -11.99
N PRO A 76 7.29 -18.49 -13.10
CA PRO A 76 8.11 -17.74 -14.06
C PRO A 76 8.81 -16.57 -13.38
N ALA A 77 10.03 -16.26 -13.81
CA ALA A 77 10.83 -15.14 -13.29
C ALA A 77 10.15 -13.75 -13.41
N ALA A 78 9.05 -13.65 -14.17
CA ALA A 78 8.27 -12.44 -14.40
C ALA A 78 7.13 -12.19 -13.37
N ALA A 79 7.01 -13.03 -12.33
CA ALA A 79 5.99 -12.85 -11.29
C ALA A 79 6.43 -11.86 -10.20
N PHE A 80 5.63 -10.83 -9.92
CA PHE A 80 5.88 -9.85 -8.86
C PHE A 80 5.25 -10.27 -7.52
N PRO A 81 6.03 -10.26 -6.42
CA PRO A 81 5.55 -10.71 -5.11
C PRO A 81 4.78 -9.60 -4.37
N VAL A 82 3.49 -9.44 -4.69
CA VAL A 82 2.61 -8.52 -3.94
C VAL A 82 2.38 -9.06 -2.52
N PRO A 83 2.61 -8.27 -1.44
CA PRO A 83 2.69 -8.80 -0.07
C PRO A 83 1.34 -8.86 0.68
N TYR A 84 0.22 -8.67 -0.02
CA TYR A 84 -1.13 -8.70 0.53
C TYR A 84 -2.12 -9.21 -0.52
N ASP A 85 -3.30 -9.62 -0.07
CA ASP A 85 -4.31 -10.25 -0.91
C ASP A 85 -4.94 -9.26 -1.90
N LEU A 86 -5.35 -9.79 -3.07
CA LEU A 86 -6.09 -9.09 -4.10
C LEU A 86 -7.32 -9.90 -4.53
N PRO A 87 -8.48 -9.27 -4.81
CA PRO A 87 -8.75 -7.83 -4.72
C PRO A 87 -8.79 -7.31 -3.27
N PRO A 88 -8.55 -6.01 -3.03
CA PRO A 88 -8.77 -5.42 -1.71
C PRO A 88 -10.25 -5.56 -1.29
N GLU A 89 -10.48 -5.96 -0.04
CA GLU A 89 -11.82 -6.07 0.52
C GLU A 89 -12.31 -4.71 1.04
N LEU A 90 -13.53 -4.32 0.66
CA LEU A 90 -14.16 -3.11 1.16
C LEU A 90 -14.55 -3.30 2.63
N TYR A 91 -14.42 -2.25 3.43
CA TYR A 91 -14.92 -2.24 4.80
C TYR A 91 -16.42 -2.57 4.85
N GLY A 92 -16.80 -3.39 5.83
CA GLY A 92 -18.19 -3.64 6.17
C GLY A 92 -18.85 -2.39 6.77
N SER A 93 -20.17 -2.41 6.86
CA SER A 93 -20.96 -1.27 7.36
C SER A 93 -20.62 -0.84 8.81
N LYS A 94 -20.08 -1.77 9.60
CA LYS A 94 -19.69 -1.53 11.01
C LYS A 94 -18.20 -1.24 11.19
N ASP A 95 -17.38 -1.46 10.16
CA ASP A 95 -15.94 -1.25 10.26
C ASP A 95 -15.61 0.24 10.30
N ARG A 96 -14.50 0.57 10.95
CA ARG A 96 -14.01 1.94 11.11
C ARG A 96 -12.49 1.93 10.91
N PRO A 97 -11.91 3.00 10.34
CA PRO A 97 -10.47 3.14 10.33
C PRO A 97 -9.95 3.21 11.77
N TRP A 98 -8.74 2.69 11.97
CA TRP A 98 -8.03 2.87 13.23
C TRP A 98 -7.69 4.35 13.45
N ILE A 99 -8.12 4.91 14.57
CA ILE A 99 -7.83 6.27 15.02
C ILE A 99 -7.10 6.16 16.35
N TRP A 100 -5.80 6.42 16.33
CA TRP A 100 -4.92 6.09 17.45
C TRP A 100 -5.19 6.89 18.74
N ASN A 101 -5.86 8.03 18.67
CA ASN A 101 -6.05 8.94 19.81
C ASN A 101 -7.48 8.99 20.36
N ILE A 102 -8.32 7.98 20.08
CA ILE A 102 -9.64 7.83 20.70
C ILE A 102 -9.70 6.53 21.51
N PRO A 103 -10.54 6.44 22.56
CA PRO A 103 -10.66 5.22 23.34
C PRO A 103 -11.45 4.12 22.60
N TYR A 104 -10.98 2.88 22.72
CA TYR A 104 -11.70 1.66 22.32
C TYR A 104 -11.92 0.78 23.54
N THR A 105 -13.13 0.84 24.13
CA THR A 105 -13.45 0.22 25.43
C THR A 105 -14.55 -0.85 25.37
N LYS A 106 -15.09 -1.13 24.17
CA LYS A 106 -16.21 -2.06 24.00
C LYS A 106 -15.80 -3.53 23.89
N ALA A 107 -14.57 -3.80 23.48
CA ALA A 107 -14.05 -5.15 23.30
C ALA A 107 -12.52 -5.14 23.55
N PRO A 108 -11.99 -6.14 24.27
CA PRO A 108 -10.55 -6.24 24.52
C PRO A 108 -9.80 -6.63 23.25
N ASP A 109 -8.52 -6.25 23.19
CA ASP A 109 -7.58 -6.70 22.17
C ASP A 109 -7.15 -8.17 22.38
N THR A 110 -6.23 -8.64 21.55
CA THR A 110 -5.70 -10.02 21.61
C THR A 110 -4.94 -10.34 22.89
N HIS A 111 -4.60 -9.35 23.71
CA HIS A 111 -3.91 -9.49 25.00
C HIS A 111 -4.83 -9.19 26.19
N GLY A 112 -6.13 -9.00 25.96
CA GLY A 112 -7.10 -8.72 27.02
C GLY A 112 -7.18 -7.24 27.44
N ASN A 113 -6.53 -6.31 26.71
CA ASN A 113 -6.46 -4.90 27.08
C ASN A 113 -7.46 -4.04 26.29
N MET A 114 -7.86 -2.92 26.88
CA MET A 114 -8.57 -1.84 26.18
C MET A 114 -7.57 -0.78 25.72
N TRP A 115 -7.91 -0.02 24.68
CA TRP A 115 -7.11 1.13 24.24
C TRP A 115 -7.66 2.42 24.83
N VAL A 116 -6.90 3.06 25.73
CA VAL A 116 -7.26 4.34 26.37
C VAL A 116 -6.04 5.27 26.28
N PRO A 117 -5.90 6.06 25.21
CA PRO A 117 -4.80 7.00 25.06
C PRO A 117 -4.95 8.15 26.06
N SER A 118 -3.82 8.76 26.43
CA SER A 118 -3.76 9.91 27.35
C SER A 118 -4.44 11.16 26.82
#